data_AF-R0ACV0-F1
#
_entry.id   AF-R0ACV0-F1
#
_cell.length_a   1.000
_cell.length_b   1.000
_cell.length_c   1.000
_cell.angle_alpha   90.00
_cell.angle_beta   90.00
_cell.angle_gamma   90.00
#
_symmetry.space_group_name_H-M   'P 1'
#
loop_
_entity.id
_entity.type
_entity.pdbx_description
1 polymer ?
#
loop_
_entity_poly.entity_id
_entity_poly.type
_entity_poly.pdbx_seq_one_letter_code
_entity_poly.pdbx_strand_id
1 'polypeptide(L)'
;MLTGMEVQRESGQSKGENSEVVRLKKKINALIELLEKTQREKQYLNTFVDSYIQNNAPLEFRIKEVIHVLNILTKEAKWLDSAYQTSSSRNYYRIKTDDFEDILDRALINIPRKKMIKVMANIGILKCDDGHYTYSATIQRKMYRVYMLKKSAVNTLIGEQEQDE
;
A
#
# COMPACT_ATOMS: atom_id res chain seq x y z
N MET A 1 -35.93 -77.95 -41.40
CA MET A 1 -36.47 -77.30 -40.18
C MET A 1 -35.45 -76.27 -39.72
N LEU A 2 -35.90 -75.02 -39.56
CA LEU A 2 -35.14 -73.87 -39.06
C LEU A 2 -34.94 -73.95 -37.54
N THR A 3 -33.78 -73.49 -37.05
CA THR A 3 -33.53 -72.63 -35.85
C THR A 3 -32.00 -72.56 -35.70
N GLY A 4 -31.29 -71.42 -35.82
CA GLY A 4 -31.62 -70.07 -35.37
C GLY A 4 -31.14 -69.88 -33.93
N MET A 5 -29.82 -69.99 -33.65
CA MET A 5 -29.26 -69.56 -32.37
C MET A 5 -28.79 -68.10 -32.50
N GLU A 6 -29.65 -67.19 -32.06
CA GLU A 6 -29.35 -65.78 -31.87
C GLU A 6 -28.32 -65.62 -30.74
N VAL A 7 -27.20 -64.99 -31.08
CA VAL A 7 -26.28 -64.40 -30.09
C VAL A 7 -26.94 -63.11 -29.61
N GLN A 8 -27.58 -63.15 -28.44
CA GLN A 8 -27.96 -61.93 -27.72
C GLN A 8 -26.68 -61.23 -27.26
N ARG A 9 -26.27 -60.19 -27.99
CA ARG A 9 -25.33 -59.19 -27.50
C ARG A 9 -26.11 -58.21 -26.63
N GLU A 10 -25.82 -58.20 -25.34
CA GLU A 10 -26.29 -57.17 -24.41
C GLU A 10 -25.69 -55.81 -24.82
N SER A 11 -26.44 -55.02 -25.58
CA SER A 11 -26.12 -53.61 -25.86
C SER A 11 -26.81 -52.72 -24.83
N GLY A 12 -26.26 -52.66 -23.61
CA GLY A 12 -26.87 -51.93 -22.49
C GLY A 12 -26.13 -50.68 -22.00
N GLN A 13 -24.91 -50.38 -22.45
CA GLN A 13 -24.00 -49.49 -21.70
C GLN A 13 -23.36 -48.33 -22.47
N SER A 14 -23.91 -47.89 -23.61
CA SER A 14 -23.10 -47.11 -24.58
C SER A 14 -23.34 -45.58 -24.66
N LYS A 15 -24.48 -45.03 -24.21
CA LYS A 15 -24.80 -43.60 -24.47
C LYS A 15 -24.63 -42.64 -23.28
N GLY A 16 -25.00 -43.05 -22.06
CA GLY A 16 -24.94 -42.18 -20.87
C GLY A 16 -23.51 -41.92 -20.39
N GLU A 17 -22.73 -42.99 -20.20
CA GLU A 17 -21.33 -42.95 -19.75
C GLU A 17 -20.44 -42.13 -20.70
N ASN A 18 -20.69 -42.23 -22.01
CA ASN A 18 -19.92 -41.50 -23.01
C ASN A 18 -20.19 -39.98 -22.94
N SER A 19 -21.41 -39.56 -22.60
CA SER A 19 -21.74 -38.14 -22.40
C SER A 19 -21.12 -37.54 -21.13
N GLU A 20 -21.07 -38.34 -20.05
CA GLU A 20 -20.47 -38.00 -18.77
C GLU A 20 -18.96 -37.78 -18.93
N VAL A 21 -18.29 -38.70 -19.65
CA VAL A 21 -16.86 -38.62 -19.97
C VAL A 21 -16.55 -37.38 -20.82
N VAL A 22 -17.36 -37.05 -21.81
CA VAL A 22 -17.19 -35.82 -22.62
C VAL A 22 -17.38 -34.56 -21.77
N ARG A 23 -18.37 -34.55 -20.86
CA ARG A 23 -18.60 -33.43 -19.92
C ARG A 23 -17.43 -33.24 -18.97
N LEU A 24 -16.90 -34.33 -18.41
CA LEU A 24 -15.75 -34.30 -17.51
C LEU A 24 -14.48 -33.81 -18.23
N LYS A 25 -14.23 -34.27 -19.47
CA LYS A 25 -13.13 -33.78 -20.30
C LYS A 25 -13.19 -32.27 -20.53
N LYS A 26 -14.37 -31.72 -20.82
CA LYS A 26 -14.55 -30.26 -20.96
C LYS A 26 -14.24 -29.51 -19.66
N LYS A 27 -14.69 -30.02 -18.51
CA LYS A 27 -14.40 -29.43 -17.20
C LYS A 27 -12.90 -29.46 -16.87
N ILE A 28 -12.23 -30.57 -17.15
CA ILE A 28 -10.79 -30.72 -16.94
C ILE A 28 -10.02 -29.70 -17.79
N ASN A 29 -10.37 -29.57 -19.07
CA ASN A 29 -9.71 -28.60 -19.95
C ASN A 29 -9.89 -27.15 -19.47
N ALA A 30 -11.10 -26.78 -19.02
CA ALA A 30 -11.35 -25.46 -18.44
C ALA A 30 -10.55 -25.20 -17.15
N LEU A 31 -10.37 -26.24 -16.31
CA LEU A 31 -9.54 -26.14 -15.11
C LEU A 31 -8.05 -25.99 -15.45
N ILE A 32 -7.57 -26.66 -16.49
CA ILE A 32 -6.19 -26.52 -16.97
C ILE A 32 -5.94 -25.09 -17.46
N GLU A 33 -6.83 -24.55 -18.30
CA GLU A 33 -6.72 -23.17 -18.80
C GLU A 33 -6.71 -22.14 -17.66
N LEU A 34 -7.57 -22.35 -16.65
CA LEU A 34 -7.64 -21.47 -15.48
C LEU A 34 -6.36 -21.55 -14.65
N LEU A 35 -5.82 -22.75 -14.44
CA LEU A 35 -4.54 -22.95 -13.73
C LEU A 35 -3.39 -22.24 -14.44
N GLU A 36 -3.29 -22.37 -15.77
CA GLU A 36 -2.26 -21.70 -16.57
C GLU A 36 -2.39 -20.17 -16.51
N LYS A 37 -3.61 -19.65 -16.49
CA LYS A 37 -3.85 -18.21 -16.33
C LYS A 37 -3.41 -17.73 -14.94
N THR A 38 -3.82 -18.41 -13.87
CA THR A 38 -3.42 -18.07 -12.50
C THR A 38 -1.90 -18.17 -12.32
N GLN A 39 -1.25 -19.14 -12.95
CA GLN A 39 0.21 -19.30 -12.86
C GLN A 39 0.95 -18.15 -13.56
N ARG A 40 0.44 -17.68 -14.71
CA ARG A 40 0.96 -16.47 -15.39
C ARG A 40 0.75 -15.21 -14.55
N GLU A 41 -0.42 -15.04 -13.95
CA GLU A 41 -0.71 -13.89 -13.06
C GLU A 41 0.21 -13.90 -11.82
N LYS A 42 0.43 -15.07 -11.22
CA LYS A 42 1.38 -15.23 -10.11
C LYS A 42 2.81 -14.87 -10.51
N GLN A 43 3.25 -15.32 -11.68
CA GLN A 43 4.58 -14.97 -12.21
C GLN A 43 4.70 -13.46 -12.44
N TYR A 44 3.70 -12.84 -13.07
CA TYR A 44 3.65 -11.39 -13.25
C TYR A 44 3.72 -10.66 -11.91
N LEU A 45 2.96 -11.10 -10.92
CA LEU A 45 2.94 -10.46 -9.60
C LEU A 45 4.28 -10.61 -8.88
N ASN A 46 4.93 -11.78 -8.97
CA ASN A 46 6.27 -11.98 -8.44
C ASN A 46 7.29 -11.07 -9.13
N THR A 47 7.27 -10.99 -10.47
CA THR A 47 8.17 -10.08 -11.21
C THR A 47 7.88 -8.61 -10.89
N PHE A 48 6.62 -8.23 -10.69
CA PHE A 48 6.25 -6.89 -10.26
C PHE A 48 6.75 -6.60 -8.85
N VAL A 49 6.57 -7.52 -7.90
CA VAL A 49 7.05 -7.39 -6.52
C VAL A 49 8.57 -7.37 -6.48
N ASP A 50 9.25 -8.23 -7.24
CA ASP A 50 10.72 -8.25 -7.32
C ASP A 50 11.25 -6.98 -7.97
N SER A 51 10.63 -6.49 -9.05
CA SER A 51 10.96 -5.21 -9.68
C SER A 51 10.67 -4.04 -8.73
N TYR A 52 9.56 -4.08 -8.00
CA TYR A 52 9.24 -3.08 -6.99
C TYR A 52 10.27 -3.11 -5.87
N ILE A 53 10.63 -4.29 -5.35
CA ILE A 53 11.64 -4.47 -4.31
C ILE A 53 13.01 -4.04 -4.82
N GLN A 54 13.42 -4.38 -6.05
CA GLN A 54 14.72 -4.02 -6.62
C GLN A 54 14.83 -2.52 -6.92
N ASN A 55 13.82 -1.92 -7.55
CA ASN A 55 13.79 -0.48 -7.84
C ASN A 55 13.58 0.36 -6.58
N ASN A 56 12.99 -0.23 -5.55
CA ASN A 56 12.85 0.37 -4.24
C ASN A 56 13.84 -0.20 -3.23
N ALA A 57 14.86 -0.97 -3.59
CA ALA A 57 15.71 -1.73 -2.65
C ALA A 57 16.46 -0.90 -1.58
N PRO A 58 16.57 0.45 -1.64
CA PRO A 58 16.93 1.23 -0.46
C PRO A 58 15.75 1.47 0.51
N LEU A 59 14.61 0.77 0.36
CA LEU A 59 13.45 0.68 1.27
C LEU A 59 13.62 -0.41 2.33
N GLU A 60 14.85 -0.86 2.60
CA GLU A 60 15.17 -1.14 4.00
C GLU A 60 14.76 0.12 4.78
N PHE A 61 13.70 -0.05 5.55
CA PHE A 61 12.95 1.00 6.20
C PHE A 61 13.84 2.16 6.66
N ARG A 62 13.73 3.31 5.98
CA ARG A 62 14.21 4.61 6.49
C ARG A 62 13.42 5.08 7.71
N ILE A 63 12.78 4.14 8.42
CA ILE A 63 12.06 4.37 9.67
C ILE A 63 13.00 5.02 10.67
N LYS A 64 14.28 4.63 10.73
CA LYS A 64 15.24 5.27 11.64
C LYS A 64 15.37 6.76 11.35
N GLU A 65 15.55 7.15 10.08
CA GLU A 65 15.63 8.55 9.67
C GLU A 65 14.30 9.27 9.81
N VAL A 66 13.18 8.60 9.54
CA VAL A 66 11.84 9.14 9.77
C VAL A 66 11.62 9.41 11.26
N ILE A 67 11.91 8.46 12.14
CA ILE A 67 11.85 8.62 13.60
C ILE A 67 12.78 9.74 14.04
N HIS A 68 13.99 9.83 13.47
CA HIS A 68 14.93 10.91 13.77
C HIS A 68 14.37 12.29 13.40
N VAL A 69 13.84 12.45 12.18
CA VAL A 69 13.17 13.67 11.72
C VAL A 69 11.98 14.01 12.62
N LEU A 70 11.11 13.04 12.92
CA LEU A 70 9.96 13.24 13.78
C LEU A 70 10.39 13.67 15.20
N ASN A 71 11.47 13.09 15.74
CA ASN A 71 12.00 13.45 17.07
C ASN A 71 12.54 14.88 17.12
N ILE A 72 13.16 15.36 16.05
CA ILE A 72 13.58 16.75 15.94
C ILE A 72 12.34 17.65 15.90
N LEU A 73 11.34 17.29 15.09
CA LEU A 73 10.10 18.05 14.96
C LEU A 73 9.34 18.18 16.28
N THR A 74 9.23 17.10 17.06
CA THR A 74 8.56 17.13 18.37
C THR A 74 9.34 17.96 19.38
N LYS A 75 10.67 17.87 19.40
CA LYS A 75 11.52 18.67 20.31
C LYS A 75 11.57 20.15 19.96
N GLU A 76 11.60 20.51 18.68
CA GLU A 76 11.65 21.91 18.24
C GLU A 76 10.29 22.62 18.33
N ALA A 77 9.20 21.90 18.64
CA ALA A 77 7.85 22.43 18.86
C ALA A 77 7.33 23.39 17.75
N LYS A 78 7.76 23.20 16.50
CA LYS A 78 7.39 24.08 15.36
C LYS A 78 5.98 23.82 14.80
N TRP A 79 5.13 23.13 15.54
CA TRP A 79 3.76 22.87 15.14
C TRP A 79 2.96 24.16 15.18
N LEU A 80 2.38 24.54 14.05
CA LEU A 80 1.49 25.70 13.99
C LEU A 80 0.20 25.49 14.82
N ASP A 81 -0.11 24.24 15.15
CA ASP A 81 -1.29 23.82 15.90
C ASP A 81 -1.17 23.93 17.41
N SER A 82 0.04 24.10 17.96
CA SER A 82 0.21 24.35 19.40
C SER A 82 -0.47 25.65 19.84
N ALA A 83 -0.75 26.56 18.90
CA ALA A 83 -1.39 27.84 19.19
C ALA A 83 -2.86 27.95 18.73
N TYR A 84 -3.34 27.21 17.70
CA TYR A 84 -4.69 27.40 17.13
C TYR A 84 -5.30 26.15 16.48
N GLN A 85 -6.32 25.55 17.12
CA GLN A 85 -7.08 24.44 16.54
C GLN A 85 -8.11 24.94 15.49
N THR A 86 -8.16 24.31 14.33
CA THR A 86 -9.19 24.47 13.28
C THR A 86 -9.78 23.09 12.96
N SER A 87 -10.94 23.01 12.29
CA SER A 87 -11.57 21.73 11.94
C SER A 87 -10.67 20.77 11.13
N SER A 88 -9.70 21.29 10.38
CA SER A 88 -8.67 20.50 9.66
C SER A 88 -7.46 20.08 10.51
N SER A 89 -7.28 20.63 11.71
CA SER A 89 -6.15 20.33 12.62
C SER A 89 -6.46 19.26 13.67
N ARG A 90 -7.67 18.67 13.64
CA ARG A 90 -8.03 17.62 14.60
C ARG A 90 -7.12 16.40 14.43
N ASN A 91 -6.84 16.02 13.19
CA ASN A 91 -6.11 14.78 12.87
C ASN A 91 -4.66 15.01 12.40
N TYR A 92 -4.26 16.26 12.21
CA TYR A 92 -2.97 16.61 11.62
C TYR A 92 -2.23 17.66 12.46
N TYR A 93 -0.93 17.48 12.57
CA TYR A 93 0.01 18.56 12.88
C TYR A 93 0.37 19.29 11.59
N ARG A 94 0.42 20.63 11.65
CA ARG A 94 0.80 21.51 10.55
C ARG A 94 2.16 22.14 10.84
N ILE A 95 3.05 22.11 9.85
CA ILE A 95 4.36 22.77 9.89
C ILE A 95 4.57 23.55 8.60
N LYS A 96 5.18 24.75 8.67
CA LYS A 96 5.48 25.53 7.46
C LYS A 96 6.42 24.74 6.55
N THR A 97 6.24 24.94 5.25
CA THR A 97 7.08 24.28 4.23
C THR A 97 8.56 24.52 4.48
N ASP A 98 8.97 25.77 4.68
CA ASP A 98 10.38 26.14 4.88
C ASP A 98 10.95 25.50 6.16
N ASP A 99 10.22 25.60 7.29
CA ASP A 99 10.65 25.02 8.57
C ASP A 99 10.84 23.50 8.49
N PHE A 100 9.94 22.80 7.79
CA PHE A 100 10.03 21.36 7.62
C PHE A 100 11.18 20.96 6.71
N GLU A 101 11.36 21.65 5.58
CA GLU A 101 12.44 21.37 4.64
C GLU A 101 13.82 21.66 5.24
N ASP A 102 13.95 22.72 6.04
CA ASP A 102 15.16 23.02 6.80
C ASP A 102 15.47 21.93 7.84
N ILE A 103 14.44 21.32 8.45
CA ILE A 103 14.65 20.17 9.35
C ILE A 103 15.12 18.96 8.56
N LEU A 104 14.52 18.67 7.40
CA LEU A 104 14.93 17.56 6.56
C LEU A 104 16.39 17.73 6.12
N ASP A 105 16.79 18.92 5.69
CA ASP A 105 18.17 19.17 5.25
C ASP A 105 19.19 19.04 6.38
N ARG A 106 18.82 19.42 7.62
CA ARG A 106 19.68 19.24 8.81
C ARG A 106 19.74 17.81 9.31
N ALA A 107 18.61 17.10 9.26
CA ALA A 107 18.46 15.76 9.85
C ALA A 107 18.99 14.65 8.93
N LEU A 108 19.07 14.90 7.62
CA LEU A 108 19.35 13.88 6.62
C LEU A 108 20.75 14.04 6.00
N ILE A 109 21.61 13.06 6.22
CA ILE A 109 22.93 13.00 5.58
C ILE A 109 22.83 12.19 4.29
N ASN A 110 23.15 12.80 3.13
CA ASN A 110 23.14 12.16 1.81
C ASN A 110 21.77 11.63 1.35
N ILE A 111 20.66 12.14 1.90
CA ILE A 111 19.30 11.77 1.48
C ILE A 111 18.60 13.02 0.98
N PRO A 112 18.22 13.08 -0.30
CA PRO A 112 17.47 14.21 -0.81
C PRO A 112 16.14 14.39 -0.07
N ARG A 113 15.82 15.61 0.37
CA ARG A 113 14.56 15.92 1.08
C ARG A 113 13.32 15.41 0.34
N LYS A 114 13.28 15.57 -1.00
CA LYS A 114 12.20 15.08 -1.87
C LYS A 114 11.97 13.57 -1.74
N LYS A 115 13.04 12.79 -1.54
CA LYS A 115 12.96 11.35 -1.33
C LYS A 115 12.36 11.04 0.03
N MET A 116 12.76 11.76 1.09
CA MET A 116 12.18 11.58 2.42
C MET A 116 10.70 11.96 2.49
N ILE A 117 10.31 13.07 1.86
CA ILE A 117 8.90 13.48 1.76
C ILE A 117 8.04 12.37 1.13
N LYS A 118 8.52 11.77 0.03
CA LYS A 118 7.85 10.63 -0.61
C LYS A 118 7.75 9.41 0.32
N VAL A 119 8.83 9.08 1.04
CA VAL A 119 8.82 7.98 2.00
C VAL A 119 7.78 8.23 3.10
N MET A 120 7.80 9.41 3.73
CA MET A 120 6.87 9.78 4.80
C MET A 120 5.41 9.81 4.31
N ALA A 121 5.16 10.20 3.06
CA ALA A 121 3.84 10.13 2.45
C ALA A 121 3.40 8.68 2.19
N ASN A 122 4.28 7.84 1.61
CA ASN A 122 3.98 6.46 1.27
C ASN A 122 3.66 5.59 2.50
N ILE A 123 4.30 5.88 3.64
CA ILE A 123 4.01 5.20 4.92
C ILE A 123 2.89 5.87 5.73
N GLY A 124 2.21 6.86 5.14
CA GLY A 124 1.01 7.47 5.70
C GLY A 124 1.23 8.50 6.80
N ILE A 125 2.47 8.95 7.05
CA ILE A 125 2.76 10.02 8.03
C ILE A 125 2.36 11.38 7.46
N LEU A 126 2.72 11.66 6.21
CA LEU A 126 2.32 12.90 5.53
C LEU A 126 1.01 12.72 4.77
N LYS A 127 0.17 13.77 4.80
CA LYS A 127 -1.00 13.86 3.92
C LYS A 127 -0.54 14.02 2.47
N CYS A 128 -1.08 13.19 1.58
CA CYS A 128 -0.80 13.22 0.15
C CYS A 128 -2.11 13.01 -0.60
N ASP A 129 -2.58 14.04 -1.31
CA ASP A 129 -3.77 14.00 -2.15
C ASP A 129 -3.30 14.20 -3.60
N ASP A 130 -3.54 13.23 -4.48
CA ASP A 130 -3.21 13.29 -5.93
C ASP A 130 -1.76 13.73 -6.24
N GLY A 131 -0.80 13.34 -5.40
CA GLY A 131 0.62 13.69 -5.56
C GLY A 131 1.01 15.07 -5.01
N HIS A 132 0.08 15.78 -4.37
CA HIS A 132 0.35 17.04 -3.66
C HIS A 132 0.66 16.79 -2.18
N TYR A 133 1.84 17.25 -1.74
CA TYR A 133 2.32 17.10 -0.36
C TYR A 133 2.15 18.35 0.51
N THR A 134 1.88 19.51 -0.11
CA THR A 134 1.77 20.80 0.60
C THR A 134 0.40 21.45 0.40
N TYR A 135 -0.09 22.05 1.47
CA TYR A 135 -1.44 22.60 1.56
C TYR A 135 -1.40 24.05 1.99
N SER A 136 -2.47 24.78 1.70
CA SER A 136 -2.65 26.13 2.19
C SER A 136 -3.46 26.10 3.48
N ALA A 137 -2.94 26.74 4.53
CA ALA A 137 -3.60 26.86 5.83
C ALA A 137 -3.65 28.32 6.26
N THR A 138 -4.84 28.80 6.61
CA THR A 138 -5.03 30.14 7.17
C THR A 138 -4.96 30.06 8.70
N ILE A 139 -4.00 30.77 9.29
CA ILE A 139 -3.80 30.84 10.74
C ILE A 139 -3.66 32.30 11.13
N GLN A 140 -4.47 32.77 12.08
CA GLN A 140 -4.53 34.20 12.48
C GLN A 140 -4.67 35.17 11.29
N ARG A 141 -5.55 34.85 10.33
CA ARG A 141 -5.77 35.65 9.10
C ARG A 141 -4.55 35.76 8.16
N LYS A 142 -3.47 35.01 8.41
CA LYS A 142 -2.33 34.87 7.51
C LYS A 142 -2.34 33.49 6.86
N MET A 143 -2.07 33.45 5.56
CA MET A 143 -2.01 32.22 4.79
C MET A 143 -0.60 31.65 4.82
N TYR A 144 -0.48 30.35 5.05
CA TYR A 144 0.78 29.61 5.10
C TYR A 144 0.72 28.42 4.15
N ARG A 145 1.85 28.09 3.52
CA ARG A 145 2.08 26.79 2.89
C ARG A 145 2.64 25.84 3.93
N VAL A 146 2.01 24.68 4.08
CA VAL A 146 2.29 23.74 5.16
C VAL A 146 2.36 22.30 4.67
N TYR A 147 3.17 21.51 5.34
CA TYR A 147 3.02 20.06 5.37
C TYR A 147 2.05 19.66 6.48
N MET A 148 1.29 18.59 6.25
CA MET A 148 0.33 18.05 7.21
C MET A 148 0.77 16.64 7.63
N LEU A 149 1.15 16.47 8.89
CA LEU A 149 1.57 15.19 9.46
C LEU A 149 0.42 14.59 10.27
N LYS A 150 0.05 13.33 10.03
CA LYS A 150 -1.02 12.65 10.80
C LYS A 150 -0.60 12.49 12.25
N LYS A 151 -1.40 13.04 13.17
CA LYS A 151 -1.15 12.95 14.62
C LYS A 151 -1.04 11.50 15.08
N SER A 152 -1.94 10.63 14.61
CA SER A 152 -1.92 9.21 14.93
C SER A 152 -0.59 8.55 14.54
N ALA A 153 -0.08 8.82 13.33
CA ALA A 153 1.18 8.25 12.88
C ALA A 153 2.38 8.78 13.68
N VAL A 154 2.41 10.07 13.98
CA VAL A 154 3.49 10.68 14.79
C VAL A 154 3.48 10.10 16.21
N ASN A 155 2.31 10.04 16.86
CA ASN A 155 2.17 9.52 18.22
C ASN A 155 2.52 8.03 18.30
N THR A 156 2.13 7.22 17.30
CA THR A 156 2.52 5.81 17.24
C THR A 156 4.03 5.60 17.08
N LEU A 157 4.71 6.46 16.32
CA LEU A 157 6.14 6.28 16.01
C LEU A 157 7.09 6.86 17.05
N ILE A 158 6.65 7.86 17.83
CA ILE A 158 7.47 8.50 18.87
C ILE A 158 7.03 8.13 20.29
N GLY A 159 5.83 7.56 20.45
CA GLY A 159 5.18 7.39 21.74
C GLY A 159 4.37 8.64 22.09
N GLU A 160 3.33 8.46 22.92
CA GLU A 160 2.67 9.60 23.56
C GLU A 160 3.72 10.28 24.45
N GLN A 161 3.97 11.57 24.20
CA GLN A 161 4.56 12.40 25.24
C GLN A 161 3.47 12.54 26.28
N GLU A 162 3.56 11.76 27.37
CA GLU A 162 2.84 12.07 28.60
C GLU A 162 3.13 13.55 28.89
N GLN A 163 2.08 14.37 28.77
CA GLN A 163 2.11 15.72 29.31
C GLN A 163 2.05 15.51 30.81
N ASP A 164 3.22 15.46 31.46
CA ASP A 164 3.30 15.57 32.91
C ASP A 164 2.65 16.91 33.30
N GLU A 165 1.48 16.81 33.94
CA GLU A 165 0.80 17.90 34.66
C GLU A 165 1.59 18.32 35.91
#